data_AF-A9U7D8-F1
#
_entry.id   AF-A9U7D8-F1
#
_cell.length_a   1.000
_cell.length_b   1.000
_cell.length_c   1.000
_cell.angle_alpha   90.00
_cell.angle_beta   90.00
_cell.angle_gamma   90.00
#
_symmetry.space_group_name_H-M   'P 1'
#
loop_
_entity.id
_entity.type
_entity.pdbx_description
1 polymer ?
#
loop_
_entity_poly.entity_id
_entity_poly.type
_entity_poly.pdbx_seq_one_letter_code
_entity_poly.pdbx_strand_id
1 'polypeptide(L)'
;MWCALFGGVLFLLNALSARAFGESEFWFSSIKVSAIILFIILGGAAMFGLIDLKNGQPAPMFSNFATSSLLPHGITGLLMTMITVNFSFQGTELIGIAAGESKEPEKTIPKSIRNTVWRTLVFFVLAIFILAGMIPYEQAGVVESPFVVVFDSIGIPFAADIMNFVVLTALLSVANSGLYAATRMLFALSKEGMASEKLAAVNKKGIPMNALLITFVIALLSLLSGFFAEDTVFMVLLSIAGLGAQVGWISISASQLAFRRHYLKNGGKLGDLKFRTPLYPIVPLLSLILNLTVLVSLAFDPEQRIALYCGVPFMIIAIIVYQLHFKKKLEPLQKNAA
;
A
#
# COMPACT_ATOMS: atom_id res chain seq x y z
N MET A 1 -2.81 -15.75 21.39
CA MET A 1 -4.03 -16.43 20.88
C MET A 1 -4.54 -15.78 19.60
N TRP A 2 -4.92 -14.50 19.61
CA TRP A 2 -5.43 -13.79 18.42
C TRP A 2 -4.51 -13.82 17.20
N CYS A 3 -3.19 -13.62 17.39
CA CYS A 3 -2.25 -13.67 16.27
C CYS A 3 -2.21 -15.04 15.56
N ALA A 4 -2.31 -16.14 16.32
CA ALA A 4 -2.36 -17.48 15.76
C ALA A 4 -3.68 -17.74 15.01
N LEU A 5 -4.80 -17.26 15.56
CA LEU A 5 -6.11 -17.34 14.90
C LEU A 5 -6.10 -16.58 13.58
N PHE A 6 -5.71 -15.30 13.58
CA PHE A 6 -5.67 -14.47 12.38
C PHE A 6 -4.65 -15.00 11.37
N GLY A 7 -3.46 -15.38 11.82
CA GLY A 7 -2.46 -16.02 10.96
C GLY A 7 -2.99 -17.29 10.29
N GLY A 8 -3.67 -18.15 11.05
CA GLY A 8 -4.31 -19.35 10.51
C GLY A 8 -5.38 -19.05 9.46
N VAL A 9 -6.23 -18.06 9.72
CA VAL A 9 -7.25 -17.59 8.76
C VAL A 9 -6.57 -17.08 7.48
N LEU A 10 -5.58 -16.20 7.60
CA LEU A 10 -4.85 -15.62 6.45
C LEU A 10 -4.15 -16.70 5.63
N PHE A 11 -3.53 -17.68 6.28
CA PHE A 11 -2.92 -18.83 5.62
C PHE A 11 -3.97 -19.62 4.84
N LEU A 12 -5.10 -19.96 5.46
CA LEU A 12 -6.17 -20.72 4.82
C LEU A 12 -6.76 -19.98 3.61
N LEU A 13 -7.03 -18.68 3.73
CA LEU A 13 -7.52 -17.87 2.62
C LEU A 13 -6.57 -17.91 1.41
N ASN A 14 -5.26 -17.85 1.65
CA ASN A 14 -4.24 -17.92 0.60
C ASN A 14 -3.98 -19.35 0.09
N ALA A 15 -4.21 -20.36 0.92
CA ALA A 15 -3.99 -21.78 0.61
C ALA A 15 -5.17 -22.42 -0.15
N LEU A 16 -6.37 -21.83 -0.09
CA LEU A 16 -7.59 -22.40 -0.68
C LEU A 16 -7.71 -22.16 -2.19
N SER A 17 -7.64 -20.90 -2.64
CA SER A 17 -7.61 -20.50 -4.05
C SER A 17 -7.45 -18.98 -4.22
N ALA A 18 -7.02 -18.54 -5.40
CA ALA A 18 -7.05 -17.11 -5.78
C ALA A 18 -8.48 -16.53 -5.74
N ARG A 19 -9.50 -17.37 -5.95
CA ARG A 19 -10.91 -16.98 -5.81
C ARG A 19 -11.27 -16.69 -4.34
N ALA A 20 -10.84 -17.53 -3.40
CA ALA A 20 -11.07 -17.33 -1.97
C ALA A 20 -10.40 -16.04 -1.47
N PHE A 21 -9.18 -15.76 -1.96
CA PHE A 21 -8.53 -14.47 -1.76
C PHE A 21 -9.40 -13.31 -2.26
N GLY A 22 -9.85 -13.37 -3.53
CA GLY A 22 -10.65 -12.31 -4.14
C GLY A 22 -12.01 -12.08 -3.47
N GLU A 23 -12.71 -13.15 -3.08
CA GLU A 23 -13.98 -13.05 -2.35
C GLU A 23 -13.78 -12.46 -0.96
N SER A 24 -12.72 -12.84 -0.24
CA SER A 24 -12.41 -12.28 1.09
C SER A 24 -12.06 -10.79 1.00
N GLU A 25 -11.23 -10.41 0.03
CA GLU A 25 -10.90 -9.01 -0.20
C GLU A 25 -12.12 -8.19 -0.61
N PHE A 26 -13.07 -8.75 -1.37
CA PHE A 26 -14.32 -8.07 -1.68
C PHE A 26 -15.10 -7.72 -0.41
N TRP A 27 -15.23 -8.65 0.53
CA TRP A 27 -15.91 -8.42 1.81
C TRP A 27 -15.15 -7.41 2.69
N PHE A 28 -13.84 -7.58 2.86
CA PHE A 28 -13.04 -6.64 3.65
C PHE A 28 -13.03 -5.23 3.05
N SER A 29 -12.96 -5.11 1.73
CA SER A 29 -13.04 -3.81 1.03
C SER A 29 -14.42 -3.17 1.20
N SER A 30 -15.49 -3.96 1.16
CA SER A 30 -16.85 -3.46 1.34
C SER A 30 -17.07 -2.81 2.71
N ILE A 31 -16.53 -3.40 3.79
CA ILE A 31 -16.58 -2.82 5.14
C ILE A 31 -15.87 -1.46 5.17
N LYS A 32 -14.63 -1.40 4.68
CA LYS A 32 -13.82 -0.17 4.64
C LYS A 32 -14.48 0.94 3.84
N VAL A 33 -14.91 0.64 2.61
CA VAL A 33 -15.51 1.63 1.72
C VAL A 33 -16.84 2.14 2.30
N SER A 34 -17.66 1.26 2.89
CA SER A 34 -18.90 1.67 3.54
C SER A 34 -18.64 2.60 4.73
N ALA A 35 -17.64 2.29 5.56
CA ALA A 35 -17.25 3.15 6.68
C ALA A 35 -16.80 4.55 6.21
N ILE A 36 -15.99 4.63 5.15
CA ILE A 36 -15.56 5.91 4.58
C ILE A 36 -16.73 6.70 3.98
N ILE A 37 -17.65 6.02 3.28
CA ILE A 37 -18.85 6.68 2.72
C ILE A 37 -19.72 7.25 3.86
N LEU A 38 -19.98 6.45 4.89
CA LEU A 38 -20.73 6.90 6.08
C LEU A 38 -20.04 8.08 6.75
N PHE A 39 -18.71 8.03 6.88
CA PHE A 39 -17.93 9.14 7.41
C PHE A 39 -18.09 10.43 6.60
N ILE A 40 -17.97 10.35 5.27
CA ILE A 40 -18.12 11.51 4.39
C ILE A 40 -19.53 12.09 4.49
N ILE A 41 -20.56 11.25 4.53
CA ILE A 41 -21.96 11.69 4.59
C ILE A 41 -22.25 12.32 5.95
N LEU A 42 -21.96 11.63 7.05
CA LEU A 42 -22.32 12.07 8.40
C LEU A 42 -21.43 13.22 8.88
N GLY A 43 -20.12 13.12 8.66
CA GLY A 43 -19.18 14.19 8.98
C GLY A 43 -19.41 15.42 8.10
N GLY A 44 -19.74 15.26 6.82
CA GLY A 44 -20.16 16.36 5.95
C GLY A 44 -21.46 17.01 6.39
N ALA A 45 -22.47 16.21 6.74
CA ALA A 45 -23.73 16.73 7.26
C ALA A 45 -23.52 17.54 8.56
N ALA A 46 -22.67 17.08 9.46
CA ALA A 46 -22.33 17.82 10.68
C ALA A 46 -21.50 19.09 10.40
N MET A 47 -20.53 19.01 9.49
CA MET A 47 -19.72 20.17 9.08
C MET A 47 -20.59 21.31 8.53
N PHE A 48 -21.66 20.99 7.81
CA PHE A 48 -22.59 21.96 7.23
C PHE A 48 -23.85 22.24 8.09
N GLY A 49 -23.92 21.71 9.32
CA GLY A 49 -25.01 21.99 10.25
C GLY A 49 -26.34 21.31 9.92
N LEU A 50 -26.33 20.24 9.12
CA LEU A 50 -27.49 19.36 8.91
C LEU A 50 -27.68 18.35 10.07
N ILE A 51 -26.63 18.13 10.86
CA ILE A 51 -26.64 17.32 12.08
C ILE A 51 -26.06 18.17 13.20
N ASP A 52 -26.74 18.22 14.34
CA ASP A 52 -26.28 18.94 15.51
C ASP A 52 -25.07 18.27 16.15
N LEU A 53 -24.09 19.07 16.55
CA LEU A 53 -22.95 18.59 17.34
C LEU A 53 -23.36 18.43 18.81
N LYS A 54 -22.73 17.49 19.49
CA LYS A 54 -22.83 17.34 20.95
C LYS A 54 -22.56 18.69 21.61
N ASN A 55 -23.27 18.93 22.71
CA ASN A 55 -23.18 20.14 23.53
C ASN A 55 -23.64 21.44 22.82
N GLY A 56 -24.34 21.34 21.69
CA GLY A 56 -24.91 22.51 20.99
C GLY A 56 -23.86 23.41 20.36
N GLN A 57 -22.68 22.86 20.04
CA GLN A 57 -21.65 23.61 19.32
C GLN A 57 -22.16 23.96 17.91
N PRO A 58 -21.91 25.19 17.42
CA PRO A 58 -22.27 25.55 16.06
C PRO A 58 -21.46 24.74 15.05
N ALA A 59 -22.05 24.47 13.89
CA ALA A 59 -21.36 23.79 12.81
C ALA A 59 -20.11 24.60 12.38
N PRO A 60 -18.94 23.97 12.25
CA PRO A 60 -17.70 24.69 11.95
C PRO A 60 -17.68 25.27 10.53
N MET A 61 -18.47 24.73 9.59
CA MET A 61 -18.48 25.15 8.19
C MET A 61 -17.04 25.16 7.64
N PHE A 62 -16.53 26.33 7.23
CA PHE A 62 -15.17 26.49 6.73
C PHE A 62 -14.22 27.15 7.75
N SER A 63 -14.61 27.33 9.01
CA SER A 63 -13.82 28.07 10.02
C SER A 63 -12.42 27.49 10.20
N ASN A 64 -12.31 26.15 10.19
CA ASN A 64 -11.04 25.45 10.36
C ASN A 64 -10.12 25.54 9.12
N PHE A 65 -10.64 26.00 7.98
CA PHE A 65 -9.83 26.34 6.80
C PHE A 65 -9.40 27.80 6.76
N ALA A 66 -10.02 28.66 7.58
CA ALA A 66 -9.71 30.09 7.65
C ALA A 66 -8.47 30.35 8.52
N THR A 67 -7.38 29.64 8.23
CA THR A 67 -6.08 29.84 8.87
C THR A 67 -5.29 30.95 8.17
N SER A 68 -4.32 31.54 8.87
CA SER A 68 -3.45 32.59 8.32
C SER A 68 -2.54 32.11 7.18
N SER A 69 -2.35 30.79 7.04
CA SER A 69 -1.53 30.16 5.99
C SER A 69 -2.06 28.77 5.64
N LEU A 70 -2.11 28.46 4.33
CA LEU A 70 -2.40 27.11 3.82
C LEU A 70 -1.35 26.07 4.23
N LEU A 71 -0.12 26.51 4.54
CA LEU A 71 0.98 25.66 4.98
C LEU A 71 1.51 26.19 6.33
N PRO A 72 0.82 25.89 7.45
CA PRO A 72 1.20 26.42 8.76
C PRO A 72 2.59 25.92 9.21
N HIS A 73 2.99 24.71 8.79
CA HIS A 73 4.32 24.14 9.03
C HIS A 73 5.27 24.28 7.82
N GLY A 74 4.92 25.12 6.85
CA GLY A 74 5.68 25.34 5.62
C GLY A 74 5.83 24.08 4.73
N ILE A 75 6.75 24.16 3.78
CA ILE A 75 7.03 23.07 2.82
C ILE A 75 7.65 21.85 3.54
N THR A 76 8.43 22.07 4.60
CA THR A 76 9.04 20.98 5.37
C THR A 76 7.98 20.09 6.01
N GLY A 77 6.94 20.67 6.63
CA GLY A 77 5.82 19.91 7.17
C GLY A 77 5.11 19.09 6.10
N LEU A 78 4.85 19.70 4.93
CA LEU A 78 4.28 18.99 3.78
C LEU A 78 5.12 17.78 3.37
N LEU A 79 6.44 17.94 3.26
CA LEU A 79 7.35 16.84 2.89
C LEU A 79 7.37 15.71 3.93
N MET A 80 7.33 16.03 5.22
CA MET A 80 7.25 15.01 6.28
C MET A 80 5.92 14.25 6.22
N THR A 81 4.79 14.95 6.07
CA THR A 81 3.47 14.30 5.93
C THR A 81 3.38 13.44 4.66
N MET A 82 4.03 13.84 3.57
CA MET A 82 4.07 13.05 2.33
C MET A 82 4.64 11.65 2.56
N ILE A 83 5.54 11.46 3.53
CA ILE A 83 6.07 10.14 3.84
C ILE A 83 4.95 9.22 4.37
N THR A 84 4.24 9.64 5.41
CA THR A 84 3.12 8.86 6.00
C THR A 84 1.99 8.63 4.98
N VAL A 85 1.68 9.65 4.17
CA VAL A 85 0.69 9.53 3.11
C VAL A 85 1.12 8.52 2.05
N ASN A 86 2.40 8.52 1.65
CA ASN A 86 2.94 7.56 0.70
C ASN A 86 2.80 6.11 1.21
N PHE A 87 3.16 5.86 2.48
CA PHE A 87 2.95 4.57 3.14
C PHE A 87 1.50 4.09 3.09
N SER A 88 0.53 5.00 3.23
CA SER A 88 -0.90 4.69 3.21
C SER A 88 -1.43 4.23 1.85
N PHE A 89 -0.70 4.47 0.76
CA PHE A 89 -1.09 4.08 -0.60
C PHE A 89 -0.36 2.85 -1.14
N GLN A 90 0.46 2.19 -0.32
CA GLN A 90 1.09 0.92 -0.69
C GLN A 90 0.07 -0.17 -1.03
N GLY A 91 0.43 -1.08 -1.94
CA GLY A 91 -0.42 -2.18 -2.38
C GLY A 91 -1.18 -1.94 -3.68
N THR A 92 -1.10 -0.75 -4.29
CA THR A 92 -1.69 -0.52 -5.63
C THR A 92 -1.01 -1.35 -6.72
N GLU A 93 0.26 -1.71 -6.52
CA GLU A 93 1.04 -2.63 -7.34
C GLU A 93 0.48 -4.06 -7.37
N LEU A 94 -0.38 -4.43 -6.41
CA LEU A 94 -1.05 -5.73 -6.38
C LEU A 94 -1.88 -5.98 -7.65
N ILE A 95 -2.41 -4.92 -8.27
CA ILE A 95 -3.11 -5.01 -9.56
C ILE A 95 -2.17 -5.59 -10.63
N GLY A 96 -0.89 -5.20 -10.62
CA GLY A 96 0.12 -5.72 -11.52
C GLY A 96 0.49 -7.17 -11.21
N ILE A 97 0.63 -7.53 -9.92
CA ILE A 97 0.94 -8.90 -9.50
C ILE A 97 -0.21 -9.85 -9.87
N ALA A 98 -1.46 -9.43 -9.65
CA ALA A 98 -2.65 -10.21 -9.97
C ALA A 98 -2.97 -10.24 -11.48
N ALA A 99 -2.30 -9.42 -12.30
CA ALA A 99 -2.55 -9.37 -13.74
C ALA A 99 -2.28 -10.71 -14.44
N GLY A 100 -1.27 -11.45 -13.98
CA GLY A 100 -0.93 -12.78 -14.53
C GLY A 100 -1.99 -13.86 -14.25
N GLU A 101 -2.86 -13.65 -13.27
CA GLU A 101 -3.95 -14.57 -12.92
C GLU A 101 -5.32 -14.10 -13.47
N SER A 102 -5.35 -12.97 -14.21
CA SER A 102 -6.59 -12.41 -14.77
C SER A 102 -7.01 -13.12 -16.06
N LYS A 103 -8.32 -13.40 -16.23
CA LYS A 103 -8.86 -14.04 -17.44
C LYS A 103 -8.76 -13.16 -18.69
N GLU A 104 -9.00 -11.86 -18.54
CA GLU A 104 -8.95 -10.86 -19.62
C GLU A 104 -8.13 -9.65 -19.17
N PRO A 105 -6.79 -9.80 -19.03
CA PRO A 105 -5.95 -8.76 -18.45
C PRO A 105 -5.97 -7.47 -19.27
N GLU A 106 -6.09 -7.57 -20.59
CA GLU A 106 -6.11 -6.42 -21.52
C GLU A 106 -7.28 -5.45 -21.25
N LYS A 107 -8.40 -5.93 -20.74
CA LYS A 107 -9.58 -5.10 -20.41
C LYS A 107 -9.68 -4.85 -18.91
N THR A 108 -9.44 -5.88 -18.11
CA THR A 108 -9.64 -5.86 -16.67
C THR A 108 -8.62 -4.96 -15.98
N ILE A 109 -7.35 -5.03 -16.37
CA ILE A 109 -6.28 -4.26 -15.73
C ILE A 109 -6.42 -2.75 -15.95
N PRO A 110 -6.62 -2.24 -17.19
CA PRO A 110 -6.86 -0.81 -17.40
C PRO A 110 -8.06 -0.26 -16.62
N LYS A 111 -9.16 -1.03 -16.60
CA LYS A 111 -10.37 -0.66 -15.88
C LYS A 111 -10.13 -0.59 -14.37
N SER A 112 -9.45 -1.60 -13.81
CA SER A 112 -9.11 -1.64 -12.39
C SER A 112 -8.20 -0.47 -12.00
N ILE A 113 -7.14 -0.19 -12.77
CA ILE A 113 -6.24 0.95 -12.51
C ILE A 113 -7.03 2.26 -12.47
N ARG A 114 -7.84 2.54 -13.48
CA ARG A 114 -8.63 3.79 -13.55
C ARG A 114 -9.61 3.91 -12.37
N ASN A 115 -10.29 2.81 -12.05
CA ASN A 115 -11.25 2.80 -10.94
C ASN A 115 -10.56 3.00 -9.59
N THR A 116 -9.43 2.35 -9.36
CA THR A 116 -8.65 2.50 -8.12
C THR A 116 -8.19 3.94 -7.97
N VAL A 117 -7.54 4.53 -8.99
CA VAL A 117 -7.03 5.91 -8.90
C VAL A 117 -8.14 6.92 -8.59
N TRP A 118 -9.23 6.91 -9.37
CA TRP A 118 -10.32 7.87 -9.17
C TRP A 118 -11.02 7.69 -7.81
N ARG A 119 -11.35 6.46 -7.43
CA ARG A 119 -12.04 6.19 -6.16
C ARG A 119 -11.17 6.55 -4.97
N THR A 120 -9.89 6.18 -5.01
CA THR A 120 -8.93 6.51 -3.95
C THR A 120 -8.78 8.02 -3.80
N LEU A 121 -8.63 8.77 -4.91
CA LEU A 121 -8.55 10.23 -4.87
C LEU A 121 -9.82 10.85 -4.27
N VAL A 122 -11.00 10.46 -4.74
CA VAL A 122 -12.27 11.01 -4.24
C VAL A 122 -12.47 10.71 -2.77
N PHE A 123 -12.37 9.45 -2.35
CA PHE A 123 -12.62 9.09 -0.96
C PHE A 123 -11.58 9.66 -0.01
N PHE A 124 -10.31 9.65 -0.37
CA PHE A 124 -9.25 10.21 0.47
C PHE A 124 -9.39 11.72 0.60
N VAL A 125 -9.51 12.45 -0.51
CA VAL A 125 -9.63 13.92 -0.49
C VAL A 125 -10.88 14.35 0.26
N LEU A 126 -12.03 13.70 0.03
CA LEU A 126 -13.26 14.03 0.76
C LEU A 126 -13.14 13.73 2.25
N ALA A 127 -12.61 12.56 2.63
CA ALA A 127 -12.45 12.23 4.04
C ALA A 127 -11.49 13.19 4.76
N ILE A 128 -10.35 13.52 4.15
CA ILE A 128 -9.39 14.49 4.70
C ILE A 128 -9.99 15.90 4.75
N PHE A 129 -10.75 16.30 3.72
CA PHE A 129 -11.47 17.58 3.71
C PHE A 129 -12.47 17.67 4.86
N ILE A 130 -13.28 16.63 5.09
CA ILE A 130 -14.20 16.59 6.23
C ILE A 130 -13.45 16.60 7.56
N LEU A 131 -12.36 15.84 7.69
CA LEU A 131 -11.53 15.85 8.90
C LEU A 131 -10.96 17.25 9.20
N ALA A 132 -10.35 17.89 8.20
CA ALA A 132 -9.80 19.24 8.33
C ALA A 132 -10.89 20.30 8.59
N GLY A 133 -12.10 20.09 8.06
CA GLY A 133 -13.26 20.94 8.32
C GLY A 133 -13.83 20.78 9.74
N MET A 134 -13.76 19.58 10.30
CA MET A 134 -14.35 19.26 11.61
C MET A 134 -13.38 19.45 12.78
N ILE A 135 -12.08 19.22 12.58
CA ILE A 135 -11.07 19.25 13.64
C ILE A 135 -10.02 20.31 13.30
N PRO A 136 -9.79 21.31 14.17
CA PRO A 136 -8.69 22.26 14.02
C PRO A 136 -7.35 21.55 13.90
N TYR A 137 -6.48 21.99 12.99
CA TYR A 137 -5.23 21.29 12.71
C TYR A 137 -4.29 21.23 13.93
N GLU A 138 -4.41 22.17 14.87
CA GLU A 138 -3.65 22.20 16.11
C GLU A 138 -4.05 21.08 17.09
N GLN A 139 -5.25 20.52 16.92
CA GLN A 139 -5.77 19.41 17.73
C GLN A 139 -5.66 18.07 16.98
N ALA A 140 -5.34 18.11 15.68
CA ALA A 140 -5.13 16.92 14.86
C ALA A 140 -3.85 16.20 15.29
N GLY A 141 -4.00 15.08 16.02
CA GLY A 141 -2.89 14.24 16.49
C GLY A 141 -2.79 14.05 18.01
N VAL A 142 -3.61 14.75 18.80
CA VAL A 142 -3.70 14.55 20.27
C VAL A 142 -4.73 13.45 20.64
N VAL A 143 -5.51 12.99 19.67
CA VAL A 143 -6.64 12.07 19.79
C VAL A 143 -6.37 10.75 19.08
N GLU A 144 -6.75 9.61 19.69
CA GLU A 144 -6.42 8.25 19.21
C GLU A 144 -6.85 7.99 17.76
N SER A 145 -8.02 8.47 17.35
CA SER A 145 -8.51 8.37 15.97
C SER A 145 -9.36 9.58 15.59
N PRO A 146 -8.94 10.40 14.62
CA PRO A 146 -9.72 11.55 14.15
C PRO A 146 -11.13 11.16 13.65
N PHE A 147 -11.28 9.96 13.08
CA PHE A 147 -12.57 9.43 12.65
C PHE A 147 -13.52 9.18 13.84
N VAL A 148 -12.99 8.62 14.93
CA VAL A 148 -13.74 8.40 16.16
C VAL A 148 -14.18 9.73 16.76
N VAL A 149 -13.30 10.74 16.77
CA VAL A 149 -13.61 12.07 17.31
C VAL A 149 -14.78 12.71 16.58
N VAL A 150 -14.79 12.67 15.25
CA VAL A 150 -15.91 13.21 14.46
C VAL A 150 -17.20 12.42 14.70
N PHE A 151 -17.14 11.08 14.77
CA PHE A 151 -18.33 10.27 15.05
C PHE A 151 -18.86 10.46 16.48
N ASP A 152 -17.98 10.64 17.45
CA ASP A 152 -18.38 10.93 18.81
C ASP A 152 -18.97 12.34 18.92
N SER A 153 -18.42 13.33 18.22
CA SER A 153 -18.93 14.71 18.25
C SER A 153 -20.34 14.85 17.67
N ILE A 154 -20.76 13.95 16.80
CA ILE A 154 -22.13 13.90 16.23
C ILE A 154 -23.08 12.97 17.00
N GLY A 155 -22.65 12.35 18.09
CA GLY A 155 -23.52 11.52 18.93
C GLY A 155 -23.66 10.06 18.52
N ILE A 156 -22.81 9.51 17.65
CA ILE A 156 -22.87 8.08 17.31
C ILE A 156 -22.43 7.25 18.53
N PRO A 157 -23.29 6.37 19.08
CA PRO A 157 -22.91 5.49 20.16
C PRO A 157 -21.89 4.45 19.67
N PHE A 158 -20.97 4.04 20.55
CA PHE A 158 -19.93 3.06 20.24
C PHE A 158 -19.04 3.43 19.05
N ALA A 159 -18.85 4.74 18.78
CA ALA A 159 -18.02 5.23 17.69
C ALA A 159 -16.59 4.63 17.70
N ALA A 160 -15.98 4.54 18.89
CA ALA A 160 -14.68 3.91 19.08
C ALA A 160 -14.69 2.43 18.68
N ASP A 161 -15.67 1.65 19.15
CA ASP A 161 -15.76 0.21 18.87
C ASP A 161 -16.01 -0.07 17.38
N ILE A 162 -16.89 0.71 16.74
CA ILE A 162 -17.17 0.61 15.31
C ILE A 162 -15.89 0.87 14.52
N MET A 163 -15.16 1.93 14.83
CA MET A 163 -13.93 2.26 14.13
C MET A 163 -12.82 1.24 14.41
N ASN A 164 -12.71 0.73 15.64
CA ASN A 164 -11.78 -0.36 15.96
C ASN A 164 -12.10 -1.61 15.14
N PHE A 165 -13.37 -1.98 14.99
CA PHE A 165 -13.77 -3.07 14.11
C PHE A 165 -13.36 -2.82 12.65
N VAL A 166 -13.61 -1.63 12.12
CA VAL A 166 -13.21 -1.25 10.75
C VAL A 166 -11.69 -1.33 10.59
N VAL A 167 -10.91 -0.78 11.53
CA VAL A 167 -9.44 -0.81 11.50
C VAL A 167 -8.92 -2.24 11.55
N LEU A 168 -9.46 -3.10 12.41
CA LEU A 168 -9.06 -4.51 12.47
C LEU A 168 -9.32 -5.24 11.15
N THR A 169 -10.48 -5.02 10.52
CA THR A 169 -10.76 -5.60 9.19
C THR A 169 -9.83 -5.05 8.11
N ALA A 170 -9.44 -3.77 8.21
CA ALA A 170 -8.48 -3.16 7.30
C ALA A 170 -7.08 -3.78 7.44
N LEU A 171 -6.63 -4.00 8.68
CA LEU A 171 -5.37 -4.66 9.00
C LEU A 171 -5.33 -6.11 8.50
N LEU A 172 -6.43 -6.85 8.64
CA LEU A 172 -6.53 -8.21 8.09
C LEU A 172 -6.46 -8.23 6.56
N SER A 173 -7.09 -7.28 5.88
CA SER A 173 -7.06 -7.17 4.42
C SER A 173 -5.66 -6.80 3.89
N VAL A 174 -4.96 -5.87 4.54
CA VAL A 174 -3.57 -5.55 4.12
C VAL A 174 -2.64 -6.73 4.37
N ALA A 175 -2.80 -7.45 5.49
CA ALA A 175 -2.01 -8.65 5.77
C ALA A 175 -2.28 -9.78 4.77
N ASN A 176 -3.55 -10.00 4.40
CA ASN A 176 -3.95 -10.97 3.39
C ASN A 176 -3.35 -10.66 2.01
N SER A 177 -3.46 -9.41 1.58
CA SER A 177 -2.90 -8.91 0.31
C SER A 177 -1.37 -8.93 0.29
N GLY A 178 -0.73 -8.60 1.42
CA GLY A 178 0.72 -8.67 1.58
C GLY A 178 1.26 -10.10 1.48
N LEU A 179 0.61 -11.05 2.17
CA LEU A 179 0.96 -12.48 2.06
C LEU A 179 0.77 -13.00 0.64
N TYR A 180 -0.32 -12.62 -0.02
CA TYR A 180 -0.57 -12.93 -1.42
C TYR A 180 0.57 -12.40 -2.31
N ALA A 181 0.88 -11.11 -2.23
CA ALA A 181 1.89 -10.44 -3.05
C ALA A 181 3.28 -11.07 -2.85
N ALA A 182 3.72 -11.22 -1.61
CA ALA A 182 5.03 -11.79 -1.29
C ALA A 182 5.17 -13.23 -1.80
N THR A 183 4.11 -14.04 -1.66
CA THR A 183 4.08 -15.41 -2.18
C THR A 183 4.27 -15.44 -3.69
N ARG A 184 3.56 -14.58 -4.45
CA ARG A 184 3.64 -14.54 -5.92
C ARG A 184 4.95 -13.96 -6.41
N MET A 185 5.51 -12.97 -5.72
CA MET A 185 6.84 -12.45 -6.02
C MET A 185 7.92 -13.53 -5.83
N LEU A 186 7.87 -14.28 -4.73
CA LEU A 186 8.82 -15.38 -4.49
C LEU A 186 8.67 -16.51 -5.53
N PHE A 187 7.43 -16.83 -5.92
CA PHE A 187 7.15 -17.77 -7.00
C PHE A 187 7.72 -17.29 -8.35
N ALA A 188 7.53 -16.02 -8.71
CA ALA A 188 8.04 -15.44 -9.95
C ALA A 188 9.58 -15.45 -9.99
N LEU A 189 10.23 -15.05 -8.88
CA LEU A 189 11.69 -15.14 -8.74
C LEU A 189 12.20 -16.57 -8.92
N SER A 190 11.48 -17.57 -8.40
CA SER A 190 11.83 -18.98 -8.59
C SER A 190 11.69 -19.43 -10.05
N LYS A 191 10.65 -19.00 -10.76
CA LYS A 191 10.47 -19.29 -12.20
C LYS A 191 11.57 -18.68 -13.06
N GLU A 192 12.10 -17.53 -12.65
CA GLU A 192 13.23 -16.88 -13.29
C GLU A 192 14.58 -17.48 -12.84
N GLY A 193 14.61 -18.52 -12.00
CA GLY A 193 15.85 -19.13 -11.53
C GLY A 193 16.62 -18.30 -10.49
N MET A 194 15.99 -17.25 -9.95
CA MET A 194 16.50 -16.39 -8.87
C MET A 194 16.18 -16.91 -7.46
N ALA A 195 15.43 -18.01 -7.35
CA ALA A 195 15.19 -18.73 -6.10
C ALA A 195 15.16 -20.25 -6.34
N SER A 196 15.05 -21.04 -5.28
CA SER A 196 14.98 -22.51 -5.39
C SER A 196 13.81 -22.94 -6.27
N GLU A 197 14.04 -23.83 -7.23
CA GLU A 197 13.03 -24.35 -8.16
C GLU A 197 11.82 -25.00 -7.46
N LYS A 198 12.03 -25.54 -6.24
CA LYS A 198 10.95 -26.09 -5.41
C LYS A 198 9.86 -25.05 -5.10
N LEU A 199 10.19 -23.76 -5.11
CA LEU A 199 9.25 -22.66 -4.86
C LEU A 199 8.41 -22.31 -6.09
N ALA A 200 8.84 -22.72 -7.28
CA ALA A 200 8.10 -22.58 -8.54
C ALA A 200 7.10 -23.74 -8.77
N ALA A 201 7.03 -24.70 -7.86
CA ALA A 201 6.04 -25.77 -7.90
C ALA A 201 4.67 -25.28 -7.43
N VAL A 202 3.63 -25.60 -8.21
CA VAL A 202 2.23 -25.30 -7.87
C VAL A 202 1.46 -26.58 -7.56
N ASN A 203 0.47 -26.49 -6.68
CA ASN A 203 -0.43 -27.61 -6.40
C ASN A 203 -1.50 -27.78 -7.50
N LYS A 204 -2.40 -28.77 -7.35
CA LYS A 204 -3.50 -29.03 -8.30
C LYS A 204 -4.47 -27.84 -8.50
N LYS A 205 -4.48 -26.88 -7.58
CA LYS A 205 -5.30 -25.66 -7.63
C LYS A 205 -4.54 -24.45 -8.18
N GLY A 206 -3.31 -24.62 -8.66
CA GLY A 206 -2.46 -23.55 -9.20
C GLY A 206 -1.79 -22.68 -8.13
N ILE A 207 -1.78 -23.11 -6.86
CA ILE A 207 -1.25 -22.31 -5.75
C ILE A 207 0.22 -22.70 -5.48
N PRO A 208 1.17 -21.75 -5.42
CA PRO A 208 2.57 -22.03 -5.10
C PRO A 208 2.75 -22.27 -3.59
N MET A 209 2.32 -23.44 -3.13
CA MET A 209 2.23 -23.78 -1.69
C MET A 209 3.57 -23.68 -0.97
N ASN A 210 4.67 -24.07 -1.62
CA ASN A 210 6.00 -24.00 -1.01
C ASN A 210 6.45 -22.55 -0.79
N ALA A 211 6.15 -21.66 -1.74
CA ALA A 211 6.40 -20.23 -1.57
C ALA A 211 5.52 -19.66 -0.45
N LEU A 212 4.22 -20.02 -0.42
CA LEU A 212 3.29 -19.59 0.63
C LEU A 212 3.75 -20.01 2.03
N LEU A 213 4.17 -21.26 2.20
CA LEU A 213 4.65 -21.77 3.49
C LEU A 213 5.87 -21.01 3.97
N ILE A 214 6.87 -20.79 3.10
CA ILE A 214 8.07 -20.03 3.49
C ILE A 214 7.72 -18.59 3.83
N THR A 215 6.92 -17.93 2.99
CA THR A 215 6.49 -16.54 3.25
C THR A 215 5.71 -16.45 4.56
N PHE A 216 4.82 -17.41 4.84
CA PHE A 216 4.05 -17.44 6.08
C PHE A 216 4.93 -17.69 7.30
N VAL A 217 5.89 -18.62 7.24
CA VAL A 217 6.85 -18.87 8.33
C VAL A 217 7.68 -17.61 8.61
N ILE A 218 8.16 -16.93 7.56
CA ILE A 218 8.88 -15.65 7.73
C ILE A 218 7.95 -14.60 8.35
N ALA A 219 6.68 -14.52 7.93
CA ALA A 219 5.71 -13.62 8.52
C ALA A 219 5.46 -13.94 10.00
N LEU A 220 5.46 -15.21 10.41
CA LEU A 220 5.33 -15.59 11.83
C LEU A 220 6.52 -15.13 12.69
N LEU A 221 7.70 -14.90 12.11
CA LEU A 221 8.82 -14.29 12.83
C LEU A 221 8.49 -12.87 13.30
N SER A 222 7.55 -12.16 12.65
CA SER A 222 7.08 -10.87 13.15
C SER A 222 6.44 -10.97 14.53
N LEU A 223 5.91 -12.13 14.92
CA LEU A 223 5.36 -12.36 16.26
C LEU A 223 6.42 -12.31 17.36
N LEU A 224 7.70 -12.48 17.01
CA LEU A 224 8.80 -12.31 17.96
C LEU A 224 8.90 -10.88 18.47
N SER A 225 8.39 -9.87 17.73
CA SER A 225 8.34 -8.49 18.22
C SER A 225 7.56 -8.38 19.54
N GLY A 226 6.43 -9.08 19.68
CA GLY A 226 5.65 -9.06 20.92
C GLY A 226 6.32 -9.73 22.13
N PHE A 227 7.47 -10.40 21.94
CA PHE A 227 8.23 -11.04 23.02
C PHE A 227 9.60 -10.40 23.24
N PHE A 228 10.19 -9.78 22.22
CA PHE A 228 11.53 -9.22 22.25
C PHE A 228 11.53 -7.79 21.69
N ALA A 229 11.86 -6.82 22.55
CA ALA A 229 12.07 -5.42 22.18
C ALA A 229 11.01 -4.92 21.16
N GLU A 230 9.75 -4.94 21.59
CA GLU A 230 8.55 -4.72 20.76
C GLU A 230 8.71 -3.52 19.83
N ASP A 231 9.05 -2.36 20.40
CA ASP A 231 9.25 -1.13 19.63
C ASP A 231 10.36 -1.26 18.59
N THR A 232 11.52 -1.83 18.97
CA THR A 232 12.68 -1.95 18.08
C THR A 232 12.44 -2.92 16.94
N VAL A 233 11.94 -4.12 17.23
CA VAL A 233 11.70 -5.14 16.19
C VAL A 233 10.60 -4.69 15.24
N PHE A 234 9.51 -4.11 15.79
CA PHE A 234 8.44 -3.55 14.98
C PHE A 234 8.96 -2.44 14.06
N MET A 235 9.72 -1.48 14.61
CA MET A 235 10.32 -0.39 13.84
C MET A 235 11.24 -0.89 12.72
N VAL A 236 12.07 -1.91 12.98
CA VAL A 236 12.97 -2.50 11.98
C VAL A 236 12.19 -3.23 10.87
N LEU A 237 11.15 -3.98 11.22
CA LEU A 237 10.31 -4.66 10.23
C LEU A 237 9.55 -3.66 9.35
N LEU A 238 8.95 -2.64 9.97
CA LEU A 238 8.26 -1.55 9.27
C LEU A 238 9.21 -0.80 8.32
N SER A 239 10.42 -0.54 8.80
CA SER A 239 11.53 0.10 8.07
C SER A 239 11.93 -0.66 6.81
N ILE A 240 12.18 -1.97 6.92
CA ILE A 240 12.59 -2.81 5.79
C ILE A 240 11.45 -2.94 4.78
N ALA A 241 10.21 -3.14 5.25
CA ALA A 241 9.04 -3.22 4.40
C ALA A 241 8.81 -1.91 3.63
N GLY A 242 8.90 -0.77 4.33
CA GLY A 242 8.76 0.55 3.75
C GLY A 242 9.79 0.86 2.68
N LEU A 243 11.07 0.61 2.97
CA LEU A 243 12.12 0.83 1.97
C LEU A 243 11.97 -0.08 0.75
N GLY A 244 11.61 -1.36 0.97
CA GLY A 244 11.38 -2.32 -0.10
C GLY A 244 10.26 -1.88 -1.04
N ALA A 245 9.14 -1.43 -0.49
CA ALA A 245 8.02 -0.89 -1.27
C ALA A 245 8.42 0.38 -2.03
N GLN A 246 9.13 1.30 -1.37
CA GLN A 246 9.59 2.55 -1.99
C GLN A 246 10.51 2.30 -3.19
N VAL A 247 11.44 1.37 -3.04
CA VAL A 247 12.35 0.96 -4.12
C VAL A 247 11.59 0.24 -5.22
N GLY A 248 10.57 -0.55 -4.87
CA GLY A 248 9.65 -1.16 -5.83
C GLY A 248 8.98 -0.10 -6.72
N TRP A 249 8.42 0.97 -6.14
CA TRP A 249 7.76 2.04 -6.90
C TRP A 249 8.72 2.89 -7.74
N ILE A 250 9.93 3.15 -7.24
CA ILE A 250 11.02 3.76 -8.03
C ILE A 250 11.33 2.85 -9.23
N SER A 251 11.47 1.54 -8.99
CA SER A 251 11.80 0.56 -10.02
C SER A 251 10.69 0.44 -11.07
N ILE A 252 9.41 0.43 -10.66
CA ILE A 252 8.27 0.42 -11.59
C ILE A 252 8.27 1.68 -12.46
N SER A 253 8.46 2.85 -11.86
CA SER A 253 8.47 4.14 -12.59
C SER A 253 9.63 4.21 -13.59
N ALA A 254 10.82 3.82 -13.16
CA ALA A 254 12.01 3.79 -14.01
C ALA A 254 11.88 2.74 -15.12
N SER A 255 11.36 1.55 -14.81
CA SER A 255 11.11 0.48 -15.77
C SER A 255 10.10 0.92 -16.83
N GLN A 256 9.06 1.69 -16.47
CA GLN A 256 8.11 2.18 -17.46
C GLN A 256 8.73 3.18 -18.45
N LEU A 257 9.61 4.07 -17.96
CA LEU A 257 10.38 4.98 -18.82
C LEU A 257 11.34 4.21 -19.74
N ALA A 258 12.06 3.23 -19.20
CA ALA A 258 13.00 2.40 -19.95
C ALA A 258 12.27 1.53 -20.99
N PHE A 259 11.19 0.86 -20.60
CA PHE A 259 10.34 0.03 -21.44
C PHE A 259 9.83 0.82 -22.64
N ARG A 260 9.19 1.97 -22.41
CA ARG A 260 8.61 2.78 -23.48
C ARG A 260 9.67 3.28 -24.46
N ARG A 261 10.86 3.66 -23.97
CA ARG A 261 12.01 4.04 -24.82
C ARG A 261 12.51 2.85 -25.65
N HIS A 262 12.70 1.68 -25.03
CA HIS A 262 13.20 0.48 -25.70
C HIS A 262 12.20 -0.06 -26.73
N TYR A 263 10.92 -0.13 -26.37
CA TYR A 263 9.84 -0.61 -27.23
C TYR A 263 9.73 0.21 -28.52
N LEU A 264 9.76 1.55 -28.42
CA LEU A 264 9.74 2.44 -29.58
C LEU A 264 11.02 2.32 -30.42
N LYS A 265 12.18 2.21 -29.78
CA LYS A 265 13.47 2.06 -30.48
C LYS A 265 13.54 0.77 -31.30
N ASN A 266 12.89 -0.30 -30.84
CA ASN A 266 12.83 -1.59 -31.56
C ASN A 266 11.68 -1.66 -32.58
N GLY A 267 11.07 -0.53 -32.97
CA GLY A 267 10.04 -0.48 -34.00
C GLY A 267 8.61 -0.75 -33.53
N GLY A 268 8.39 -0.90 -32.22
CA GLY A 268 7.06 -1.04 -31.64
C GLY A 268 6.22 0.23 -31.82
N LYS A 269 4.90 0.08 -32.08
CA LYS A 269 4.00 1.22 -32.30
C LYS A 269 3.14 1.46 -31.07
N LEU A 270 2.86 2.74 -30.79
CA LEU A 270 1.96 3.10 -29.68
C LEU A 270 0.57 2.46 -29.80
N GLY A 271 0.14 2.22 -31.05
CA GLY A 271 -1.07 1.48 -31.43
C GLY A 271 -1.27 0.20 -30.64
N ASP A 272 -0.20 -0.57 -30.50
CA ASP A 272 -0.25 -1.97 -30.09
C ASP A 272 -0.35 -2.13 -28.56
N LEU A 273 -0.07 -1.04 -27.82
CA LEU A 273 -0.16 -1.02 -26.37
C LEU A 273 -1.62 -0.89 -25.92
N LYS A 274 -2.14 -1.96 -25.32
CA LYS A 274 -3.50 -2.06 -24.75
C LYS A 274 -3.75 -1.03 -23.64
N PHE A 275 -2.70 -0.70 -22.88
CA PHE A 275 -2.70 0.39 -21.92
C PHE A 275 -1.61 1.39 -22.27
N ARG A 276 -1.96 2.67 -22.26
CA ARG A 276 -1.02 3.77 -22.48
C ARG A 276 -1.02 4.64 -21.24
N THR A 277 0.15 4.79 -20.61
CA THR A 277 0.31 5.73 -19.51
C THR A 277 -0.08 7.12 -19.99
N PRO A 278 -1.05 7.79 -19.32
CA PRO A 278 -1.45 9.14 -19.69
C PRO A 278 -0.28 10.10 -19.52
N LEU A 279 -0.21 11.13 -20.38
CA LEU A 279 0.80 12.19 -20.33
C LEU A 279 2.25 11.67 -20.29
N TYR A 280 2.54 10.56 -20.96
CA TYR A 280 3.93 10.08 -21.09
C TYR A 280 4.79 11.11 -21.84
N PRO A 281 6.02 11.45 -21.38
CA PRO A 281 6.77 10.86 -20.26
C PRO A 281 6.59 11.58 -18.90
N ILE A 282 5.73 12.60 -18.82
CA ILE A 282 5.60 13.48 -17.64
C ILE A 282 5.17 12.70 -16.40
N VAL A 283 4.09 11.92 -16.48
CA VAL A 283 3.58 11.16 -15.31
C VAL A 283 4.61 10.19 -14.71
N PRO A 284 5.24 9.28 -15.48
CA PRO A 284 6.23 8.37 -14.90
C PRO A 284 7.50 9.09 -14.44
N LEU A 285 7.89 10.21 -15.08
CA LEU A 285 9.01 11.02 -14.61
C LEU A 285 8.69 11.72 -13.28
N LEU A 286 7.50 12.30 -13.16
CA LEU A 286 7.03 12.93 -11.93
C LEU A 286 6.92 11.89 -10.80
N SER A 287 6.37 10.71 -11.08
CA SER A 287 6.34 9.58 -10.15
C SER A 287 7.73 9.20 -9.67
N LEU A 288 8.70 9.09 -10.60
CA LEU A 288 10.09 8.77 -10.25
C LEU A 288 10.71 9.85 -9.36
N ILE A 289 10.57 11.13 -9.72
CA ILE A 289 11.13 12.25 -8.96
C ILE A 289 10.52 12.30 -7.55
N LEU A 290 9.18 12.26 -7.44
CA LEU A 290 8.49 12.31 -6.15
C LEU A 290 8.87 11.13 -5.24
N ASN A 291 8.98 9.92 -5.80
CA ASN A 291 9.42 8.76 -5.03
C ASN A 291 10.90 8.88 -4.60
N LEU A 292 11.78 9.46 -5.42
CA LEU A 292 13.14 9.76 -4.99
C LEU A 292 13.18 10.84 -3.90
N THR A 293 12.32 11.86 -4.00
CA THR A 293 12.18 12.89 -2.96
C THR A 293 11.73 12.29 -1.64
N VAL A 294 10.73 11.39 -1.64
CA VAL A 294 10.27 10.69 -0.43
C VAL A 294 11.39 9.80 0.15
N LEU A 295 12.13 9.08 -0.70
CA LEU A 295 13.26 8.27 -0.25
C LEU A 295 14.33 9.13 0.44
N VAL A 296 14.65 10.29 -0.12
CA VAL A 296 15.62 11.24 0.45
C VAL A 296 15.07 11.90 1.72
N SER A 297 13.77 12.19 1.79
CA SER A 297 13.16 12.81 2.98
C SER A 297 13.22 11.92 4.22
N LEU A 298 13.24 10.59 4.05
CA LEU A 298 13.47 9.64 5.16
C LEU A 298 14.79 9.91 5.91
N ALA A 299 15.80 10.48 5.24
CA ALA A 299 17.07 10.83 5.89
C ALA A 299 16.95 12.02 6.84
N PHE A 300 15.88 12.81 6.72
CA PHE A 300 15.66 14.01 7.51
C PHE A 300 14.72 13.78 8.68
N ASP A 301 13.89 12.73 8.64
CA ASP A 301 12.98 12.34 9.71
C ASP A 301 13.67 11.39 10.73
N PRO A 302 13.94 11.81 11.97
CA PRO A 302 14.59 10.97 12.97
C PRO A 302 13.90 9.63 13.23
N GLU A 303 12.56 9.58 13.15
CA GLU A 303 11.79 8.35 13.40
C GLU A 303 11.90 7.37 12.23
N GLN A 304 12.08 7.87 11.00
CA GLN A 304 12.10 7.06 9.80
C GLN A 304 13.50 6.80 9.23
N ARG A 305 14.54 7.49 9.72
CA ARG A 305 15.95 7.27 9.33
C ARG A 305 16.40 5.82 9.49
N ILE A 306 15.84 5.09 10.45
CA ILE A 306 16.13 3.67 10.66
C ILE A 306 15.80 2.82 9.41
N ALA A 307 14.82 3.24 8.59
CA ALA A 307 14.52 2.62 7.31
C ALA A 307 15.70 2.65 6.34
N LEU A 308 16.45 3.75 6.32
CA LEU A 308 17.65 3.86 5.50
C LEU A 308 18.80 3.04 6.08
N TYR A 309 19.04 3.11 7.38
CA TYR A 309 20.15 2.40 8.03
C TYR A 309 20.01 0.88 7.95
N CYS A 310 18.81 0.33 8.07
CA CYS A 310 18.57 -1.10 7.94
C CYS A 310 18.39 -1.52 6.48
N GLY A 311 17.61 -0.77 5.72
CA GLY A 311 17.20 -1.20 4.39
C GLY A 311 18.25 -0.95 3.31
N VAL A 312 19.07 0.11 3.37
CA VAL A 312 20.12 0.35 2.37
C VAL A 312 21.18 -0.76 2.37
N PRO A 313 21.75 -1.17 3.54
CA PRO A 313 22.64 -2.32 3.58
C PRO A 313 21.99 -3.60 3.07
N PHE A 314 20.72 -3.86 3.44
CA PHE A 314 19.98 -5.00 2.94
C PHE A 314 19.87 -5.01 1.41
N MET A 315 19.57 -3.86 0.80
CA MET A 315 19.52 -3.72 -0.66
C MET A 315 20.88 -3.92 -1.32
N ILE A 316 21.95 -3.36 -0.74
CA ILE A 316 23.31 -3.55 -1.25
C ILE A 316 23.65 -5.04 -1.24
N ILE A 317 23.34 -5.74 -0.14
CA ILE A 317 23.54 -7.19 -0.03
C ILE A 317 22.73 -7.93 -1.11
N ALA A 318 21.45 -7.58 -1.29
CA ALA A 318 20.61 -8.20 -2.33
C ALA A 318 21.17 -8.00 -3.75
N ILE A 319 21.65 -6.79 -4.07
CA ILE A 319 22.29 -6.49 -5.36
C ILE A 319 23.60 -7.27 -5.53
N ILE A 320 24.43 -7.35 -4.49
CA ILE A 320 25.68 -8.12 -4.52
C ILE A 320 25.37 -9.61 -4.76
N VAL A 321 24.41 -10.17 -4.03
CA VAL A 321 23.97 -11.56 -4.21
C VAL A 321 23.48 -11.79 -5.64
N TYR A 322 22.68 -10.86 -6.19
CA TYR A 322 22.23 -10.91 -7.59
C TYR A 322 23.39 -10.93 -8.59
N GLN A 323 24.34 -10.00 -8.47
CA GLN A 323 25.47 -9.89 -9.40
C GLN A 323 26.40 -11.12 -9.35
N LEU A 324 26.64 -11.67 -8.15
CA LEU A 324 27.56 -12.79 -7.95
C LEU A 324 26.95 -14.14 -8.32
N HIS A 325 25.69 -14.39 -7.95
CA HIS A 325 25.09 -15.73 -8.05
C HIS A 325 24.09 -15.88 -9.20
N PHE A 326 23.36 -14.83 -9.55
CA PHE A 326 22.22 -14.95 -10.48
C PHE A 326 22.51 -14.39 -11.86
N LYS A 327 23.21 -13.24 -11.98
CA LYS A 327 23.49 -12.62 -13.28
C LYS A 327 24.17 -13.57 -14.27
N LYS A 328 25.25 -14.23 -13.86
CA LYS A 328 25.99 -15.20 -14.70
C LYS A 328 25.15 -16.42 -15.11
N LYS A 329 24.17 -16.79 -14.28
CA LYS A 329 23.28 -17.93 -14.51
C LYS A 329 22.11 -17.58 -15.44
N LEU A 330 21.70 -16.31 -15.46
CA LEU A 330 20.58 -15.77 -16.22
C LEU A 330 20.94 -15.34 -17.64
N GLU A 331 22.16 -14.83 -17.87
CA GLU A 331 22.63 -14.39 -19.19
C GLU A 331 22.47 -15.43 -20.32
N PRO A 332 22.72 -16.75 -20.10
CA PRO A 332 22.49 -17.78 -21.12
C PRO A 332 21.00 -18.05 -21.38
N LEU A 333 20.16 -17.98 -20.34
CA LEU A 333 18.71 -18.25 -20.46
C LEU A 333 18.00 -17.13 -21.22
N GLN A 334 18.39 -15.88 -21.01
CA GLN A 334 17.84 -14.72 -21.70
C GLN A 334 18.23 -14.68 -23.18
N LYS A 335 19.43 -15.15 -23.54
CA LYS A 335 19.88 -15.27 -24.94
C LYS A 335 19.16 -16.35 -25.74
N ASN A 336 18.65 -17.39 -25.08
CA ASN A 336 17.90 -18.48 -25.73
C ASN A 336 16.39 -18.20 -25.85
N ALA A 337 15.88 -17.20 -25.12
CA ALA A 337 14.47 -16.82 -25.12
C ALA A 337 14.16 -15.58 -25.99
N ALA A 338 15.19 -14.86 -26.44
CA ALA A 338 15.11 -13.72 -27.36
C ALA A 338 15.37 -14.16 -28.81
#